data_AF-A0A4W3HNF5-F1
#
_entry.id   AF-A0A4W3HNF5-F1
#
_cell.length_a   1.000
_cell.length_b   1.000
_cell.length_c   1.000
_cell.angle_alpha   90.00
_cell.angle_beta   90.00
_cell.angle_gamma   90.00
#
_symmetry.space_group_name_H-M   'P 1'
#
loop_
_entity.id
_entity.type
_entity.pdbx_description
1 polymer ?
#
loop_
_entity_poly.entity_id
_entity_poly.type
_entity_poly.pdbx_seq_one_letter_code
_entity_poly.pdbx_strand_id
1 'polypeptide(L)'
;MIQKGTEREGLSANACDVPENHITANFLLKGQCGSCDQPPVCPQGTTPVELPGQDRTPDCSYKEYQYQQRVTLSGCKPNCTRVTVLLGCCSGYFGPGCEMCPGGPGAWCSGSGICQDGLNGTGECLCQEGFQGTACESCEAGRYGPTCKLECRCVNGKCRDGLAGNGSCDCNKGWSGADCDVEIVSDTCNGTCHPHAK
;
A
#
# COMPACT_ATOMS: atom_id res chain seq x y z
N MET A 1 26.45 -5.77 -0.99
CA MET A 1 26.15 -6.80 -2.02
C MET A 1 24.66 -6.76 -2.29
N ILE A 2 24.25 -6.03 -3.32
CA ILE A 2 22.85 -5.89 -3.74
C ILE A 2 22.76 -6.70 -5.04
N GLN A 3 22.05 -7.81 -5.04
CA GLN A 3 21.89 -8.62 -6.24
C GLN A 3 21.00 -7.88 -7.22
N LYS A 4 21.58 -7.50 -8.36
CA LYS A 4 20.87 -6.95 -9.51
C LYS A 4 19.85 -7.98 -9.99
N GLY A 5 18.57 -7.63 -9.95
CA GLY A 5 17.48 -8.42 -10.53
C GLY A 5 17.71 -8.59 -12.03
N THR A 6 17.67 -9.83 -12.48
CA THR A 6 17.73 -10.23 -13.88
C THR A 6 16.61 -9.59 -14.69
N GLU A 7 16.98 -8.77 -15.67
CA GLU A 7 16.10 -8.21 -16.69
C GLU A 7 15.42 -9.36 -17.47
N ARG A 8 14.14 -9.63 -17.18
CA ARG A 8 13.25 -10.38 -18.08
C ARG A 8 12.45 -9.36 -18.87
N GLU A 9 12.61 -9.40 -20.19
CA GLU A 9 11.95 -8.48 -21.12
C GLU A 9 10.43 -8.49 -20.90
N GLY A 10 9.88 -7.31 -20.57
CA GLY A 10 8.44 -7.08 -20.37
C GLY A 10 7.98 -6.79 -18.93
N LEU A 11 8.87 -6.82 -17.94
CA LEU A 11 8.54 -6.47 -16.55
C LEU A 11 8.94 -5.02 -16.24
N SER A 12 8.05 -4.25 -15.60
CA SER A 12 8.34 -2.89 -15.10
C SER A 12 9.63 -2.91 -14.27
N ALA A 13 10.52 -1.92 -14.47
CA ALA A 13 11.84 -1.84 -13.83
C ALA A 13 11.79 -1.81 -12.29
N ASN A 14 10.60 -1.59 -11.70
CA ASN A 14 10.36 -1.52 -10.25
C ASN A 14 9.63 -2.76 -9.71
N ALA A 15 9.71 -3.86 -10.43
CA ALA A 15 9.18 -5.14 -9.99
C ALA A 15 10.30 -5.97 -9.35
N CYS A 16 10.07 -6.39 -8.10
CA CYS A 16 11.06 -7.13 -7.31
C CYS A 16 10.58 -8.55 -7.03
N ASP A 17 11.51 -9.50 -7.00
CA ASP A 17 11.33 -10.77 -6.31
C ASP A 17 11.35 -10.50 -4.80
N VAL A 18 10.24 -10.01 -4.25
CA VAL A 18 10.10 -9.76 -2.81
C VAL A 18 9.83 -11.10 -2.11
N PRO A 19 10.66 -11.53 -1.15
CA PRO A 19 10.54 -12.86 -0.54
C PRO A 19 9.28 -13.08 0.32
N GLU A 20 8.51 -12.03 0.61
CA GLU A 20 7.33 -12.09 1.48
C GLU A 20 6.00 -11.74 0.79
N ASN A 21 6.01 -11.29 -0.47
CA ASN A 21 4.82 -10.79 -1.18
C ASN A 21 4.59 -11.43 -2.55
N HIS A 22 4.88 -12.73 -2.67
CA HIS A 22 4.32 -13.49 -3.79
C HIS A 22 2.82 -13.63 -3.57
N ILE A 23 2.00 -12.95 -4.38
CA ILE A 23 0.57 -13.29 -4.46
C ILE A 23 0.52 -14.70 -5.04
N THR A 24 0.27 -15.69 -4.19
CA THR A 24 0.09 -17.08 -4.59
C THR A 24 -1.34 -17.23 -5.10
N ALA A 25 -1.51 -17.18 -6.42
CA ALA A 25 -2.75 -17.59 -7.04
C ALA A 25 -2.74 -19.11 -7.19
N ASN A 26 -3.64 -19.78 -6.48
CA ASN A 26 -3.87 -21.22 -6.61
C ASN A 26 -4.82 -21.46 -7.78
N PHE A 27 -4.29 -22.04 -8.87
CA PHE A 27 -5.13 -22.42 -10.01
C PHE A 27 -5.48 -23.90 -9.91
N LEU A 28 -6.77 -24.17 -9.75
CA LEU A 28 -7.31 -25.53 -9.76
C LEU A 28 -7.40 -26.03 -11.21
N LEU A 29 -6.75 -27.16 -11.47
CA LEU A 29 -6.70 -27.86 -12.75
C LEU A 29 -7.20 -29.29 -12.53
N LYS A 30 -7.89 -29.87 -13.53
CA LYS A 30 -8.26 -31.29 -13.49
C LYS A 30 -7.27 -32.10 -14.32
N GLY A 31 -6.69 -33.12 -13.73
CA GLY A 31 -5.83 -34.07 -14.43
C GLY A 31 -6.61 -35.08 -15.25
N GLN A 32 -5.88 -36.05 -15.80
CA GLN A 32 -6.44 -37.10 -16.63
C GLN A 32 -7.26 -38.10 -15.79
N CYS A 33 -8.29 -38.68 -16.40
CA CYS A 33 -9.07 -39.74 -15.75
C CYS A 33 -8.22 -41.00 -15.59
N GLY A 34 -8.20 -41.58 -14.40
CA GLY A 34 -7.51 -42.83 -14.10
C GLY A 34 -8.14 -43.56 -12.92
N SER A 35 -7.43 -44.57 -12.41
CA SER A 35 -7.88 -45.33 -11.24
C SER A 35 -8.00 -44.45 -9.99
N CYS A 36 -9.10 -44.61 -9.25
CA CYS A 36 -9.33 -43.92 -7.98
C CYS A 36 -8.51 -44.49 -6.82
N ASP A 37 -7.87 -45.65 -6.98
CA ASP A 37 -7.05 -46.27 -5.93
C ASP A 37 -5.57 -45.92 -6.06
N GLN A 38 -5.18 -45.39 -7.22
CA GLN A 38 -3.80 -45.00 -7.48
C GLN A 38 -3.51 -43.58 -6.95
N PRO A 39 -2.23 -43.29 -6.64
CA PRO A 39 -1.79 -41.94 -6.33
C PRO A 39 -2.15 -40.96 -7.47
N PRO A 40 -2.69 -39.76 -7.17
CA PRO A 40 -3.08 -38.79 -8.17
C PRO A 40 -1.86 -38.29 -8.95
N VAL A 41 -1.88 -38.48 -10.27
CA VAL A 41 -0.82 -37.99 -11.16
C VAL A 41 -1.24 -36.65 -11.76
N CYS A 42 -0.46 -35.61 -11.46
CA CYS A 42 -0.72 -34.26 -11.90
C CYS A 42 0.22 -33.84 -13.06
N PRO A 43 -0.23 -32.96 -13.97
CA PRO A 43 0.62 -32.40 -15.04
C PRO A 43 1.87 -31.71 -14.49
N GLN A 44 2.92 -31.57 -15.32
CA GLN A 44 4.14 -30.87 -14.92
C GLN A 44 3.85 -29.44 -14.44
N GLY A 45 4.53 -29.04 -13.35
CA GLY A 45 4.33 -27.72 -12.72
C GLY A 45 3.09 -27.61 -11.85
N THR A 46 2.41 -28.74 -11.57
CA THR A 46 1.23 -28.80 -10.70
C THR A 46 1.39 -29.92 -9.66
N THR A 47 0.70 -29.80 -8.53
CA THR A 47 0.72 -30.77 -7.42
C THR A 47 -0.71 -31.15 -7.04
N PRO A 48 -0.96 -32.34 -6.48
CA PRO A 48 -2.29 -32.69 -5.97
C PRO A 48 -2.75 -31.72 -4.88
N VAL A 49 -4.05 -31.42 -4.82
CA VAL A 49 -4.63 -30.57 -3.77
C VAL A 49 -4.52 -31.27 -2.40
N GLU A 50 -3.91 -30.60 -1.42
CA GLU A 50 -3.74 -31.08 -0.04
C GLU A 50 -4.98 -30.79 0.85
N LEU A 51 -6.19 -31.09 0.36
CA LEU A 51 -7.43 -30.94 1.12
C LEU A 51 -8.17 -32.30 1.21
N PRO A 52 -8.61 -32.72 2.42
CA PRO A 52 -9.28 -34.01 2.59
C PRO A 52 -10.53 -34.14 1.72
N GLY A 53 -10.56 -35.17 0.85
CA GLY A 53 -11.71 -35.46 -0.03
C GLY A 53 -11.88 -34.50 -1.21
N GLN A 54 -10.93 -33.60 -1.46
CA GLN A 54 -10.92 -32.67 -2.61
C GLN A 54 -9.76 -32.93 -3.57
N ASP A 55 -8.99 -33.99 -3.37
CA ASP A 55 -7.85 -34.39 -4.21
C ASP A 55 -8.26 -35.00 -5.56
N ARG A 56 -9.52 -35.44 -5.69
CA ARG A 56 -10.04 -36.04 -6.93
C ARG A 56 -11.55 -35.82 -7.11
N THR A 57 -12.00 -35.83 -8.37
CA THR A 57 -13.42 -35.83 -8.74
C THR A 57 -13.80 -37.18 -9.35
N PRO A 58 -14.81 -37.90 -8.81
CA PRO A 58 -15.28 -39.18 -9.36
C PRO A 58 -16.08 -38.96 -10.66
N ASP A 59 -16.68 -40.04 -11.17
CA ASP A 59 -17.56 -40.05 -12.34
C ASP A 59 -16.86 -39.69 -13.65
N CYS A 60 -15.65 -40.20 -13.85
CA CYS A 60 -15.03 -40.25 -15.16
C CYS A 60 -14.81 -41.70 -15.62
N SER A 61 -14.57 -41.89 -16.92
CA SER A 61 -14.22 -43.19 -17.47
C SER A 61 -12.86 -43.15 -18.15
N TYR A 62 -12.06 -44.18 -17.93
CA TYR A 62 -10.74 -44.35 -18.54
C TYR A 62 -10.66 -45.71 -19.23
N LYS A 63 -9.72 -45.84 -20.17
CA LYS A 63 -9.53 -47.07 -20.94
C LYS A 63 -8.27 -47.75 -20.47
N GLU A 64 -8.39 -49.00 -20.05
CA GLU A 64 -7.26 -49.82 -19.62
C GLU A 64 -7.23 -51.14 -20.39
N TYR A 65 -6.03 -51.67 -20.60
CA TYR A 65 -5.84 -52.96 -21.23
C TYR A 65 -5.91 -54.05 -20.15
N GLN A 66 -7.02 -54.78 -20.09
CA GLN A 66 -7.12 -55.99 -19.30
C GLN A 66 -7.18 -57.19 -20.23
N TYR A 67 -6.31 -58.19 -20.01
CA TYR A 67 -6.27 -59.43 -20.79
C TYR A 67 -6.20 -59.21 -22.31
N GLN A 68 -5.35 -58.28 -22.76
CA GLN A 68 -5.19 -57.90 -24.18
C GLN A 68 -6.44 -57.26 -24.82
N GLN A 69 -7.49 -56.96 -24.05
CA GLN A 69 -8.68 -56.26 -24.50
C GLN A 69 -8.75 -54.85 -23.89
N ARG A 70 -9.33 -53.91 -24.64
CA ARG A 70 -9.49 -52.53 -24.19
C ARG A 70 -10.83 -52.38 -23.48
N VAL A 71 -10.79 -52.25 -22.15
CA VAL A 71 -11.98 -52.14 -21.30
C VAL A 71 -12.14 -50.69 -20.84
N THR A 72 -13.39 -50.23 -20.73
CA THR A 72 -13.72 -48.92 -20.16
C THR A 72 -14.09 -49.11 -18.70
N LEU A 73 -13.34 -48.48 -17.80
CA LEU A 73 -13.53 -48.56 -16.36
C LEU A 73 -13.96 -47.21 -15.80
N SER A 74 -14.69 -47.23 -14.67
CA SER A 74 -14.98 -46.03 -13.88
C SER A 74 -13.72 -45.58 -13.14
N GLY A 75 -13.51 -44.28 -13.09
CA GLY A 75 -12.32 -43.67 -12.52
C GLY A 75 -12.57 -42.29 -11.95
N CYS A 76 -11.47 -41.66 -11.54
CA CYS A 76 -11.44 -40.33 -10.94
C CYS A 76 -10.48 -39.41 -11.71
N LYS A 77 -10.79 -38.11 -11.77
CA LYS A 77 -9.88 -37.06 -12.25
C LYS A 77 -9.21 -36.40 -11.04
N PRO A 78 -7.87 -36.38 -10.94
CA PRO A 78 -7.21 -35.71 -9.84
C PRO A 78 -7.40 -34.20 -9.94
N ASN A 79 -7.61 -33.56 -8.81
CA ASN A 79 -7.65 -32.11 -8.67
C ASN A 79 -6.23 -31.65 -8.34
N CYS A 80 -5.63 -30.92 -9.27
CA CYS A 80 -4.27 -30.43 -9.20
C CYS A 80 -4.27 -28.92 -8.96
N THR A 81 -3.37 -28.44 -8.12
CA THR A 81 -3.13 -27.01 -7.92
C THR A 81 -1.75 -26.65 -8.48
N ARG A 82 -1.65 -25.48 -9.10
CA ARG A 82 -0.36 -24.82 -9.32
C ARG A 82 -0.33 -23.53 -8.54
N VAL A 83 0.77 -23.33 -7.82
CA VAL A 83 1.11 -22.05 -7.22
C VAL A 83 1.83 -21.24 -8.29
N THR A 84 1.18 -20.20 -8.79
CA THR A 84 1.88 -19.22 -9.63
C THR A 84 2.32 -18.08 -8.75
N VAL A 85 3.60 -17.77 -8.83
CA VAL A 85 4.16 -16.57 -8.21
C VAL A 85 3.84 -15.38 -9.12
N LEU A 86 2.92 -14.53 -8.68
CA LEU A 86 2.70 -13.23 -9.30
C LEU A 86 3.74 -12.25 -8.77
N LEU A 87 4.39 -11.57 -9.71
CA LEU A 87 5.40 -10.56 -9.46
C LEU A 87 4.78 -9.36 -8.75
N GLY A 88 5.23 -9.05 -7.54
CA GLY A 88 4.81 -7.89 -6.77
C GLY A 88 5.64 -6.64 -7.09
N CYS A 89 5.18 -5.49 -6.58
CA CYS A 89 5.98 -4.26 -6.59
C CYS A 89 6.97 -4.26 -5.42
N CYS A 90 8.13 -3.63 -5.62
CA CYS A 90 9.05 -3.34 -4.51
C CYS A 90 8.36 -2.39 -3.49
N SER A 91 8.81 -2.39 -2.24
CA SER A 91 8.30 -1.46 -1.22
C SER A 91 8.42 0.00 -1.68
N GLY A 92 7.35 0.77 -1.52
CA GLY A 92 7.28 2.16 -2.00
C GLY A 92 6.88 2.30 -3.47
N TYR A 93 6.40 1.21 -4.11
CA TYR A 93 5.83 1.24 -5.45
C TYR A 93 4.45 0.60 -5.48
N PHE A 94 3.54 1.16 -6.29
CA PHE A 94 2.13 0.80 -6.28
C PHE A 94 1.55 0.61 -7.69
N GLY A 95 0.41 -0.08 -7.75
CA GLY A 95 -0.37 -0.28 -8.96
C GLY A 95 0.23 -1.32 -9.93
N PRO A 96 -0.46 -1.57 -11.06
CA PRO A 96 -0.04 -2.58 -12.04
C PRO A 96 1.27 -2.23 -12.77
N GLY A 97 1.63 -0.94 -12.79
CA GLY A 97 2.89 -0.45 -13.35
C GLY A 97 4.06 -0.37 -12.35
N CYS A 98 3.81 -0.64 -11.06
CA CYS A 98 4.77 -0.36 -9.98
C CYS A 98 5.32 1.07 -10.07
N GLU A 99 4.41 2.04 -9.99
CA GLU A 99 4.69 3.48 -9.96
C GLU A 99 5.18 3.88 -8.57
N MET A 100 6.03 4.90 -8.50
CA MET A 100 6.67 5.30 -7.24
C MET A 100 5.69 6.06 -6.34
N CYS A 101 5.67 5.72 -5.05
CA CYS A 101 4.96 6.49 -4.04
C CYS A 101 5.48 7.94 -3.96
N PRO A 102 4.60 8.90 -3.64
CA PRO A 102 5.00 10.31 -3.53
C PRO A 102 5.94 10.54 -2.32
N GLY A 103 6.68 11.65 -2.33
CA GLY A 103 7.72 11.96 -1.34
C GLY A 103 9.14 11.51 -1.74
N GLY A 104 9.24 10.49 -2.59
CA GLY A 104 10.50 10.06 -3.21
C GLY A 104 11.24 8.93 -2.48
N PRO A 105 12.32 8.40 -3.07
CA PRO A 105 12.98 7.19 -2.60
C PRO A 105 13.51 7.30 -1.18
N GLY A 106 13.08 6.37 -0.31
CA GLY A 106 13.51 6.32 1.09
C GLY A 106 12.83 7.34 2.01
N ALA A 107 11.99 8.21 1.47
CA ALA A 107 11.17 9.17 2.21
C ALA A 107 9.73 9.16 1.66
N TRP A 108 9.16 7.95 1.55
CA TRP A 108 7.78 7.75 1.12
C TRP A 108 6.83 8.59 1.97
N CYS A 109 5.87 9.26 1.35
CA CYS A 109 4.96 10.18 2.02
C CYS A 109 5.71 11.23 2.86
N SER A 110 6.79 11.77 2.31
CA SER A 110 7.68 12.75 2.95
C SER A 110 8.24 12.31 4.32
N GLY A 111 8.21 11.01 4.61
CA GLY A 111 8.54 10.45 5.92
C GLY A 111 7.47 10.66 7.00
N SER A 112 6.35 11.30 6.67
CA SER A 112 5.26 11.68 7.57
C SER A 112 3.97 10.91 7.30
N GLY A 113 4.07 9.74 6.66
CA GLY A 113 2.92 8.91 6.34
C GLY A 113 3.32 7.51 5.89
N ILE A 114 2.31 6.69 5.63
CA ILE A 114 2.47 5.33 5.10
C ILE A 114 1.81 5.28 3.73
N CYS A 115 2.55 4.82 2.72
CA CYS A 115 2.02 4.67 1.37
C CYS A 115 1.21 3.38 1.25
N GLN A 116 0.05 3.44 0.58
CA GLN A 116 -0.68 2.26 0.12
C GLN A 116 0.01 1.66 -1.12
N ASP A 117 1.08 0.91 -0.89
CA ASP A 117 1.93 0.31 -1.92
C ASP A 117 1.47 -1.11 -2.33
N GLY A 118 2.18 -1.71 -3.29
CA GLY A 118 1.86 -3.02 -3.86
C GLY A 118 0.98 -2.98 -5.12
N LEU A 119 0.76 -4.12 -5.76
CA LEU A 119 0.07 -4.23 -7.06
C LEU A 119 -1.37 -3.67 -7.05
N ASN A 120 -2.08 -3.87 -5.94
CA ASN A 120 -3.42 -3.34 -5.72
C ASN A 120 -3.42 -2.04 -4.91
N GLY A 121 -2.24 -1.52 -4.58
CA GLY A 121 -2.08 -0.26 -3.88
C GLY A 121 -2.53 0.90 -4.76
N THR A 122 -3.11 1.92 -4.14
CA THR A 122 -3.57 3.15 -4.79
C THR A 122 -2.48 4.20 -4.88
N GLY A 123 -1.38 4.05 -4.13
CA GLY A 123 -0.34 5.06 -3.98
C GLY A 123 -0.72 6.21 -3.05
N GLU A 124 -1.90 6.17 -2.44
CA GLU A 124 -2.33 7.18 -1.49
C GLU A 124 -1.50 7.10 -0.20
N CYS A 125 -1.15 8.27 0.34
CA CYS A 125 -0.46 8.40 1.60
C CYS A 125 -1.44 8.56 2.76
N LEU A 126 -1.38 7.64 3.71
CA LEU A 126 -2.02 7.78 5.00
C LEU A 126 -1.11 8.64 5.89
N CYS A 127 -1.46 9.91 6.03
CA CYS A 127 -0.66 10.86 6.80
C CYS A 127 -0.75 10.61 8.31
N GLN A 128 0.37 10.84 8.98
CA GLN A 128 0.43 10.89 10.43
C GLN A 128 -0.35 12.11 10.93
N GLU A 129 -0.78 12.06 12.19
CA GLU A 129 -1.53 13.14 12.82
C GLU A 129 -0.83 14.50 12.67
N GLY A 130 -1.57 15.51 12.22
CA GLY A 130 -1.08 16.86 12.04
C GLY A 130 -0.42 17.14 10.69
N PHE A 131 -0.22 16.12 9.84
CA PHE A 131 0.27 16.28 8.47
C PHE A 131 -0.85 16.12 7.44
N GLN A 132 -0.71 16.83 6.33
CA GLN A 132 -1.62 16.78 5.18
C GLN A 132 -0.85 16.97 3.87
N GLY A 133 -1.55 16.83 2.75
CA GLY A 133 -0.99 16.88 1.40
C GLY A 133 -0.97 15.49 0.77
N THR A 134 -0.68 15.43 -0.53
CA THR A 134 -0.68 14.14 -1.26
C THR A 134 0.48 13.25 -0.84
N ALA A 135 1.56 13.85 -0.36
CA ALA A 135 2.75 13.21 0.15
C ALA A 135 2.96 13.50 1.64
N CYS A 136 1.95 13.95 2.38
CA CYS A 136 2.08 14.37 3.78
C CYS A 136 3.18 15.43 4.01
N GLU A 137 3.38 16.30 3.02
CA GLU A 137 4.46 17.27 2.94
C GLU A 137 4.18 18.59 3.68
N SER A 138 2.99 18.75 4.24
CA SER A 138 2.54 19.99 4.89
C SER A 138 1.90 19.72 6.24
N CYS A 139 1.85 20.72 7.13
CA CYS A 139 1.04 20.64 8.34
C CYS A 139 -0.43 20.92 8.03
N GLU A 140 -1.33 20.29 8.79
CA GLU A 140 -2.73 20.72 8.87
C GLU A 140 -2.83 22.20 9.27
N ALA A 141 -3.88 22.87 8.82
CA ALA A 141 -4.10 24.28 9.12
C ALA A 141 -4.13 24.51 10.64
N GLY A 142 -3.40 25.52 11.12
CA GLY A 142 -3.29 25.82 12.54
C GLY A 142 -2.28 24.96 13.31
N ARG A 143 -1.54 24.08 12.65
CA ARG A 143 -0.41 23.33 13.24
C ARG A 143 0.93 23.79 12.68
N TYR A 144 1.98 23.76 13.50
CA TYR A 144 3.30 24.24 13.11
C TYR A 144 4.46 23.45 13.70
N GLY A 145 5.65 23.78 13.16
CA GLY A 145 6.92 23.16 13.52
C GLY A 145 7.24 21.93 12.68
N PRO A 146 8.48 21.41 12.78
CA PRO A 146 8.99 20.37 11.89
C PRO A 146 8.25 19.04 12.00
N THR A 147 7.51 18.83 13.10
CA THR A 147 6.70 17.63 13.31
C THR A 147 5.20 17.90 13.28
N CYS A 148 4.77 19.13 12.98
CA CYS A 148 3.37 19.57 13.00
C CYS A 148 2.60 19.27 14.30
N LYS A 149 3.29 19.11 15.44
CA LYS A 149 2.66 18.77 16.73
C LYS A 149 2.21 19.99 17.53
N LEU A 150 2.72 21.17 17.19
CA LEU A 150 2.40 22.40 17.91
C LEU A 150 1.15 23.04 17.30
N GLU A 151 0.27 23.54 18.16
CA GLU A 151 -0.98 24.18 17.76
C GLU A 151 -0.91 25.69 17.93
N CYS A 152 -1.46 26.40 16.95
CA CYS A 152 -1.61 27.85 16.98
C CYS A 152 -2.63 28.26 18.04
N ARG A 153 -2.33 29.34 18.75
CA ARG A 153 -3.19 29.89 19.82
C ARG A 153 -3.84 31.22 19.47
N CYS A 154 -3.61 31.72 18.26
CA CYS A 154 -4.14 33.00 17.80
C CYS A 154 -5.68 33.01 17.84
N VAL A 155 -6.26 33.91 18.64
CA VAL A 155 -7.71 34.05 18.77
C VAL A 155 -8.26 34.95 17.66
N ASN A 156 -7.69 36.14 17.49
CA ASN A 156 -8.11 37.12 16.48
C ASN A 156 -6.94 37.52 15.56
N GLY A 157 -6.31 36.54 14.92
CA GLY A 157 -5.18 36.79 14.02
C GLY A 157 -4.87 35.61 13.13
N LYS A 158 -3.91 35.82 12.23
CA LYS A 158 -3.36 34.73 11.40
C LYS A 158 -2.13 34.15 12.08
N CYS A 159 -2.10 32.84 12.20
CA CYS A 159 -0.92 32.15 12.72
C CYS A 159 0.12 31.94 11.62
N ARG A 160 1.40 32.03 11.97
CA ARG A 160 2.50 31.50 11.16
C ARG A 160 2.61 29.99 11.36
N ASP A 161 1.72 29.27 10.69
CA ASP A 161 1.62 27.81 10.72
C ASP A 161 2.55 27.13 9.68
N GLY A 162 2.50 25.80 9.60
CA GLY A 162 3.31 25.00 8.68
C GLY A 162 4.65 24.52 9.25
N LEU A 163 5.40 23.75 8.44
CA LEU A 163 6.64 23.08 8.86
C LEU A 163 7.74 24.04 9.34
N ALA A 164 7.85 25.20 8.68
CA ALA A 164 8.75 26.28 9.06
C ALA A 164 8.07 27.35 9.94
N GLY A 165 6.81 27.14 10.29
CA GLY A 165 6.04 28.02 11.16
C GLY A 165 6.60 28.02 12.58
N ASN A 166 6.48 29.16 13.23
CA ASN A 166 6.92 29.37 14.62
C ASN A 166 5.73 29.64 15.56
N GLY A 167 4.50 29.62 15.05
CA GLY A 167 3.29 29.84 15.84
C GLY A 167 3.00 31.30 16.18
N SER A 168 3.80 32.27 15.72
CA SER A 168 3.55 33.69 16.03
C SER A 168 2.28 34.18 15.32
N CYS A 169 1.55 35.07 15.99
CA CYS A 169 0.29 35.61 15.48
C CYS A 169 0.47 36.99 14.85
N ASP A 170 -0.02 37.15 13.62
CA ASP A 170 -0.24 38.45 12.99
C ASP A 170 -1.70 38.88 13.30
N CYS A 171 -1.87 39.76 14.28
CA CYS A 171 -3.18 40.14 14.80
C CYS A 171 -4.01 40.94 13.79
N ASN A 172 -5.33 40.67 13.78
CA ASN A 172 -6.29 41.48 13.05
C ASN A 172 -6.37 42.88 13.68
N LYS A 173 -6.83 43.87 12.89
CA LYS A 173 -7.00 45.24 13.38
C LYS A 173 -7.92 45.28 14.60
N GLY A 174 -7.49 45.99 15.65
CA GLY A 174 -8.22 46.09 16.92
C GLY A 174 -7.86 45.03 17.96
N TRP A 175 -6.93 44.12 17.65
CA TRP A 175 -6.46 43.07 18.56
C TRP A 175 -4.95 43.13 18.77
N SER A 176 -4.51 42.75 19.97
CA SER A 176 -3.12 42.75 20.40
C SER A 176 -2.84 41.60 21.37
N GLY A 177 -1.58 41.47 21.83
CA GLY A 177 -1.12 40.34 22.64
C GLY A 177 -0.44 39.27 21.79
N ALA A 178 0.27 38.35 22.44
CA ALA A 178 0.98 37.26 21.75
C ALA A 178 0.01 36.32 21.01
N ASP A 179 -1.18 36.12 21.57
CA ASP A 179 -2.24 35.26 21.05
C ASP A 179 -3.40 36.06 20.41
N CYS A 180 -3.26 37.39 20.26
CA CYS A 180 -4.30 38.27 19.73
C CYS A 180 -5.64 38.20 20.49
N ASP A 181 -5.56 38.05 21.80
CA ASP A 181 -6.69 37.87 22.73
C ASP A 181 -7.07 39.17 23.46
N VAL A 182 -6.31 40.26 23.26
CA VAL A 182 -6.54 41.56 23.92
C VAL A 182 -7.13 42.56 22.92
N GLU A 183 -8.36 43.01 23.19
CA GLU A 183 -9.02 44.07 22.41
C GLU A 183 -8.39 45.44 22.68
N ILE A 184 -8.11 46.20 21.61
CA ILE A 184 -7.58 47.55 21.69
C ILE A 184 -8.75 48.53 21.89
N VAL A 185 -9.08 48.81 23.15
CA VAL A 185 -10.22 49.66 23.53
C VAL A 185 -9.93 51.16 23.34
N SER A 186 -8.66 51.58 23.41
CA SER A 186 -8.25 52.96 23.15
C SER A 186 -6.99 53.03 22.30
N ASP A 187 -7.15 53.24 21.00
CA ASP A 187 -6.05 53.49 20.06
C ASP A 187 -5.60 54.95 20.15
N THR A 188 -4.81 55.27 21.17
CA THR A 188 -4.23 56.61 21.35
C THR A 188 -3.21 56.99 20.26
N CYS A 189 -2.79 56.03 19.44
CA CYS A 189 -1.79 56.20 18.38
C CYS A 189 -2.38 56.13 16.96
N ASN A 190 -3.70 56.06 16.81
CA ASN A 190 -4.40 56.13 15.53
C ASN A 190 -3.79 55.19 14.45
N GLY A 191 -3.49 53.95 14.83
CA GLY A 191 -2.94 52.93 13.94
C GLY A 191 -1.46 53.08 13.58
N THR A 192 -0.73 53.98 14.25
CA THR A 192 0.73 54.15 14.05
C THR A 192 1.59 53.46 15.11
N CYS A 193 0.97 52.80 16.10
CA CYS A 193 1.70 52.05 17.10
C CYS A 193 2.52 50.91 16.47
N HIS A 194 3.71 50.68 17.04
CA HIS A 194 4.48 49.49 16.73
C HIS A 194 3.73 48.24 17.20
N PRO A 195 3.70 47.13 16.43
CA PRO A 195 2.98 45.89 16.76
C PRO A 195 3.41 45.19 18.08
N HIS A 196 4.42 45.72 18.77
CA HIS A 196 4.91 45.22 20.07
C HIS A 196 4.95 46.30 21.17
N ALA A 197 4.33 47.46 20.95
CA ALA A 197 4.21 48.48 21.99
C ALA A 197 3.23 47.99 23.08
N LYS A 198 3.60 48.18 24.35
CA LYS A 198 2.77 47.88 25.53
C LYS A 198 2.08 49.12 26.05
#